data_AF-A0AAP5HCA9-F1
#
_entry.id   AF-A0AAP5HCA9-F1
#
_cell.length_a   1.000
_cell.length_b   1.000
_cell.length_c   1.000
_cell.angle_alpha   90.00
_cell.angle_beta   90.00
_cell.angle_gamma   90.00
#
_symmetry.space_group_name_H-M   'P 1'
#
loop_
_entity.id
_entity.type
_entity.pdbx_description
1 polymer ?
#
loop_
_entity_poly.entity_id
_entity_poly.type
_entity_poly.pdbx_seq_one_letter_code
_entity_poly.pdbx_strand_id
1 'polypeptide(L)' 'MKRAAFFLLFHAAMAFLAVAVILGLADLAGWQGSRIWPIGLAALILTRPVHALAEQAWARWLA' A
#
# COMPACT_ATOMS: atom_id res chain seq x y z
N MET A 1 -9.57 -8.46 -17.69
CA MET A 1 -9.70 -8.28 -16.23
C MET A 1 -10.68 -7.15 -15.94
N LYS A 2 -11.58 -7.27 -14.95
CA LYS A 2 -12.53 -6.18 -14.60
C LYS A 2 -11.78 -5.06 -13.86
N ARG A 3 -12.08 -3.78 -14.15
CA ARG A 3 -11.45 -2.61 -13.48
C ARG A 3 -11.49 -2.72 -11.96
N ALA A 4 -12.64 -3.07 -11.38
CA ALA A 4 -12.77 -3.25 -9.93
C ALA A 4 -11.82 -4.32 -9.35
N ALA A 5 -11.60 -5.43 -10.07
CA ALA A 5 -10.68 -6.48 -9.63
C ALA A 5 -9.22 -6.01 -9.69
N PHE A 6 -8.85 -5.25 -10.72
CA PHE A 6 -7.52 -4.64 -10.80
C PHE A 6 -7.27 -3.69 -9.62
N PHE A 7 -8.24 -2.80 -9.33
CA PHE A 7 -8.11 -1.85 -8.23
C PHE A 7 -7.99 -2.55 -6.88
N LEU A 8 -8.81 -3.58 -6.64
CA LEU A 8 -8.72 -4.38 -5.41
C LEU A 8 -7.34 -5.01 -5.25
N LEU A 9 -6.85 -5.68 -6.31
CA LEU A 9 -5.54 -6.34 -6.29
C LEU A 9 -4.40 -5.32 -6.13
N PHE A 10 -4.47 -4.18 -6.80
CA PHE A 10 -3.48 -3.11 -6.69
C PHE A 10 -3.41 -2.56 -5.25
N HIS A 11 -4.56 -2.29 -4.63
CA HIS A 11 -4.59 -1.81 -3.25
C HIS A 11 -4.10 -2.87 -2.27
N ALA A 12 -4.45 -4.15 -2.48
CA ALA A 12 -3.94 -5.25 -1.67
C ALA A 12 -2.41 -5.38 -1.77
N ALA A 13 -1.84 -5.29 -2.98
CA ALA A 13 -0.40 -5.33 -3.20
C ALA A 13 0.33 -4.16 -2.52
N MET A 14 -0.20 -2.93 -2.65
CA MET A 14 0.37 -1.74 -2.01
C MET A 14 0.27 -1.80 -0.48
N ALA A 15 -0.84 -2.32 0.06
CA ALA A 15 -0.98 -2.53 1.49
C ALA A 15 0.03 -3.55 2.03
N PHE A 16 0.22 -4.67 1.33
CA PHE A 16 1.23 -5.66 1.70
C PHE A 16 2.65 -5.07 1.65
N LEU A 17 2.97 -4.31 0.60
CA LEU A 17 4.27 -3.64 0.47
C LEU A 17 4.50 -2.65 1.63
N ALA A 18 3.51 -1.83 1.96
CA ALA A 18 3.61 -0.87 3.06
C ALA A 18 3.85 -1.58 4.41
N VAL A 19 3.13 -2.67 4.68
CA VAL A 19 3.34 -3.49 5.88
C VAL A 19 4.76 -4.05 5.90
N ALA A 20 5.22 -4.65 4.81
CA ALA A 20 6.56 -5.23 4.72
C ALA A 20 7.66 -4.19 4.96
N VAL A 21 7.53 -3.00 4.35
CA VAL A 21 8.48 -1.89 4.54
C VAL A 21 8.49 -1.42 5.98
N ILE A 22 7.32 -1.22 6.59
CA ILE A 22 7.24 -0.73 7.97
C ILE A 22 7.80 -1.76 8.95
N LEU A 23 7.52 -3.05 8.75
CA LEU A 23 8.10 -4.12 9.57
C LEU A 23 9.62 -4.19 9.41
N GLY A 24 10.13 -4.16 8.18
CA GLY A 24 11.57 -4.16 7.93
C GLY A 24 12.28 -2.95 8.54
N LEU A 25 11.70 -1.75 8.40
CA LEU A 25 12.25 -0.54 9.03
C LEU A 25 12.18 -0.60 10.56
N ALA A 26 11.10 -1.14 11.12
CA ALA A 26 10.97 -1.33 12.55
C ALA A 26 12.04 -2.29 13.09
N ASP A 27 12.31 -3.38 12.38
CA ASP A 27 13.34 -4.35 12.77
C ASP A 27 14.76 -3.74 12.66
N LEU A 28 15.05 -2.99 11.58
CA LEU A 28 16.32 -2.28 11.42
C LEU A 28 16.55 -1.21 12.50
N ALA A 29 15.48 -0.54 12.92
CA ALA A 29 15.52 0.48 13.96
C ALA A 29 15.48 -0.09 15.39
N GLY A 30 15.39 -1.42 15.56
CA GLY A 30 15.26 -2.05 16.88
C GLY A 30 13.95 -1.68 17.60
N TRP A 31 12.90 -1.33 16.87
CA TRP A 31 11.64 -0.85 17.43
C TRP A 31 10.84 -1.98 18.07
N GLN A 32 10.65 -1.87 19.39
CA GLN A 32 9.89 -2.84 20.20
C GLN A 32 8.42 -2.43 20.45
N GLY A 33 8.03 -1.21 20.07
CA GLY A 33 6.67 -0.70 20.24
C GLY A 33 5.65 -1.28 19.25
N SER A 34 4.36 -0.96 19.46
CA SER A 34 3.29 -1.40 18.56
C SER A 34 3.49 -0.91 17.13
N ARG A 35 3.45 -1.85 16.19
CA ARG A 35 3.64 -1.61 14.74
C ARG A 35 2.31 -1.35 14.02
N ILE A 36 1.19 -1.61 14.68
CA ILE A 36 -0.16 -1.45 14.11
C ILE A 36 -0.46 0.02 13.82
N TRP A 37 -0.07 0.93 14.73
CA TRP A 37 -0.32 2.36 14.57
C TRP A 37 0.43 2.99 13.38
N PRO A 38 1.75 2.77 13.21
CA PRO A 38 2.46 3.23 12.02
C PRO A 38 1.86 2.67 10.72
N ILE A 39 1.50 1.39 10.69
CA ILE A 39 0.88 0.74 9.52
C ILE A 39 -0.48 1.37 9.20
N GLY A 40 -1.35 1.53 10.21
CA GLY A 40 -2.68 2.12 10.05
C GLY A 40 -2.61 3.58 9.61
N LEU A 41 -1.68 4.36 10.18
CA LEU A 41 -1.47 5.76 9.82
C LEU A 41 -0.95 5.88 8.38
N ALA A 42 0.03 5.05 8.00
CA ALA A 42 0.55 5.00 6.64
C ALA A 42 -0.55 4.62 5.65
N ALA A 43 -1.41 3.64 5.98
CA ALA A 43 -2.53 3.27 5.13
C ALA A 43 -3.48 4.45 4.89
N LEU A 44 -3.87 5.19 5.94
CA LEU A 44 -4.74 6.36 5.83
C LEU A 44 -4.13 7.47 4.97
N ILE A 45 -2.84 7.79 5.19
CA ILE A 45 -2.13 8.83 4.43
C ILE A 45 -1.98 8.43 2.95
N LEU A 46 -1.67 7.16 2.71
CA LEU A 46 -1.35 6.67 1.36
C LEU A 46 -2.59 6.30 0.54
N THR A 47 -3.79 6.25 1.12
CA THR A 47 -5.00 5.80 0.40
C THR A 47 -5.26 6.63 -0.87
N ARG A 48 -5.24 7.97 -0.77
CA ARG A 48 -5.48 8.87 -1.93
C ARG A 48 -4.40 8.76 -3.01
N PRO A 49 -3.08 8.83 -2.71
CA PRO A 49 -2.06 8.69 -3.74
C PRO A 49 -2.02 7.27 -4.33
N VAL A 50 -2.28 6.22 -3.54
CA VAL A 50 -2.38 4.83 -4.06
C VAL A 50 -3.54 4.71 -5.05
N HIS A 51 -4.67 5.35 -4.78
CA HIS A 51 -5.79 5.36 -5.72
C HIS A 51 -5.44 6.08 -7.04
N ALA A 52 -4.77 7.23 -6.97
CA ALA A 52 -4.31 7.95 -8.16
C ALA A 52 -3.28 7.13 -8.98
N LEU A 53 -2.38 6.42 -8.29
CA LEU A 53 -1.44 5.49 -8.93
C LEU A 53 -2.16 4.30 -9.57
N ALA A 54 -3.21 3.77 -8.93
CA ALA A 54 -4.03 2.70 -9.51
C ALA A 54 -4.72 3.14 -10.80
N GLU A 55 -5.27 4.36 -10.85
CA GLU A 55 -5.84 4.93 -12.09
C GLU A 55 -4.79 5.07 -13.20
N GLN A 56 -3.59 5.58 -12.88
CA GLN A 56 -2.51 5.70 -13.86
C GLN A 56 -2.02 4.33 -14.35
N ALA A 57 -1.86 3.37 -13.45
CA ALA A 57 -1.45 2.02 -13.78
C ALA A 57 -2.51 1.30 -14.64
N TRP A 58 -3.79 1.50 -14.33
CA TRP A 58 -4.90 0.99 -15.12
C TRP A 58 -4.94 1.59 -16.53
N ALA A 59 -4.75 2.91 -16.65
CA ALA A 59 -4.68 3.58 -17.95
C ALA A 59 -3.54 3.04 -18.81
N ARG A 60 -2.37 2.78 -18.21
CA ARG A 60 -1.23 2.14 -18.91
C ARG A 60 -1.47 0.69 -19.28
N TRP A 61 -2.22 -0.05 -18.46
CA TRP A 61 -2.55 -1.46 -18.73
C TRP A 61 -3.50 -1.63 -19.93
N LEU A 62 -4.30 -0.60 -20.23
CA LEU A 62 -5.25 -0.60 -21.35
C LEU A 62 -4.68 0.00 -22.64
N ALA A 63 -3.49 0.62 -22.59
CA ALA A 63 -2.78 1.16 -23.74
C ALA A 63 -1.95 0.07 -24.43
#